data_AF-A0A822HCM6-F1
#
_entry.id   AF-A0A822HCM6-F1
#
_cell.length_a   1.000
_cell.length_b   1.000
_cell.length_c   1.000
_cell.angle_alpha   90.00
_cell.angle_beta   90.00
_cell.angle_gamma   90.00
#
_symmetry.space_group_name_H-M   'P 1'
#
loop_
_entity.id
_entity.type
_entity.pdbx_description
1 polymer ?
#
loop_
_entity_poly.entity_id
_entity_poly.type
_entity_poly.pdbx_seq_one_letter_code
_entity_poly.pdbx_strand_id
1 'polypeptide(L)'
;MIDACRLYCRGNSKELKFIDGFDRTYRSVDAIRWYSKQCFVYKIVNKALRCEDINQLHLFRFFIGDLSESLACEHKKILFSNQKLLNVYRGVKLSNDKFNKLKEANG
;
A
#
# COMPACT_ATOMS: atom_id res chain seq x y z
N MET A 1 -10.58 -5.78 12.35
CA MET A 1 -9.42 -5.13 11.67
C MET A 1 -8.84 -4.03 12.55
N ILE A 2 -9.62 -3.02 12.94
CA ILE A 2 -9.15 -1.87 13.73
C ILE A 2 -8.47 -2.26 15.05
N ASP A 3 -9.03 -3.18 15.84
CA ASP A 3 -8.42 -3.56 17.12
C ASP A 3 -7.06 -4.26 16.95
N ALA A 4 -6.94 -5.09 15.91
CA ALA A 4 -5.66 -5.70 15.56
C ALA A 4 -4.62 -4.65 15.13
N CYS A 5 -5.03 -3.60 14.40
CA CYS A 5 -4.18 -2.47 14.07
C CYS A 5 -3.74 -1.71 15.33
N ARG A 6 -4.66 -1.47 16.29
CA ARG A 6 -4.32 -0.81 17.57
C ARG A 6 -3.30 -1.61 18.37
N LEU A 7 -3.43 -2.93 18.39
CA LEU A 7 -2.46 -3.82 19.04
C LEU A 7 -1.09 -3.76 18.34
N TYR A 8 -1.07 -3.83 17.00
CA TYR A 8 0.16 -3.76 16.21
C TYR A 8 0.88 -2.42 16.33
N CYS A 9 0.13 -1.33 16.48
CA CYS A 9 0.64 0.03 16.59
C CYS A 9 0.74 0.53 18.05
N ARG A 10 0.66 -0.37 19.04
CA ARG A 10 0.75 0.00 20.45
C ARG A 10 2.06 0.75 20.73
N GLY A 11 1.95 1.86 21.46
CA GLY A 11 3.09 2.74 21.76
C GLY A 11 3.46 3.74 20.65
N ASN A 12 2.87 3.63 19.46
CA ASN A 12 3.04 4.60 18.39
C ASN A 12 1.85 5.57 18.33
N SER A 13 1.93 6.66 19.09
CA SER A 13 0.84 7.65 19.20
C SER A 13 0.42 8.26 17.85
N LYS A 14 1.35 8.38 16.90
CA LYS A 14 1.06 8.87 15.54
C LYS A 14 0.20 7.88 14.75
N GLU A 15 0.55 6.60 14.77
CA GLU A 15 -0.23 5.56 14.09
C GLU A 15 -1.61 5.37 14.75
N LEU A 16 -1.70 5.46 16.07
CA LEU A 16 -2.98 5.40 16.78
C LEU A 16 -3.94 6.52 16.32
N LYS A 17 -3.44 7.75 16.14
CA LYS A 17 -4.25 8.85 15.57
C LYS A 17 -4.71 8.57 14.13
N PHE A 18 -3.87 7.93 13.32
CA PHE A 18 -4.28 7.52 11.97
C PHE A 18 -5.36 6.43 12.01
N ILE A 19 -5.24 5.48 12.94
CA ILE A 19 -6.24 4.43 13.12
C ILE A 19 -7.57 5.05 13.55
N ASP A 20 -7.59 5.98 14.51
CA ASP A 20 -8.83 6.64 14.95
C ASP A 20 -9.45 7.48 13.83
N GLY A 21 -8.62 8.17 13.05
CA GLY A 21 -9.08 8.91 11.87
C GLY A 21 -9.66 7.98 10.80
N PHE A 22 -9.02 6.84 10.56
CA PHE A 22 -9.49 5.83 9.62
C PHE A 22 -10.83 5.26 10.08
N ASP A 23 -10.92 4.79 11.32
CA ASP A 23 -12.12 4.18 11.91
C ASP A 23 -13.35 5.08 11.80
N ARG A 24 -13.16 6.39 12.01
CA ARG A 24 -14.25 7.38 11.96
C ARG A 24 -14.65 7.86 10.58
N THR A 25 -13.72 7.87 9.63
CA THR A 25 -13.89 8.62 8.35
C THR A 25 -13.70 7.78 7.10
N TYR A 26 -13.31 6.52 7.24
CA TYR A 26 -13.07 5.66 6.09
C TYR A 26 -14.35 5.39 5.31
N ARG A 27 -14.24 5.48 3.99
CA ARG A 27 -15.24 5.06 3.00
C ARG A 27 -14.49 4.36 1.87
N SER A 28 -15.16 3.47 1.14
CA SER A 28 -14.53 2.70 0.05
C SER A 28 -13.87 3.61 -1.00
N VAL A 29 -14.52 4.72 -1.37
CA VAL A 29 -13.98 5.74 -2.30
C VAL A 29 -12.68 6.40 -1.83
N ASP A 30 -12.37 6.31 -0.54
CA ASP A 30 -11.15 6.86 0.07
C ASP A 30 -9.99 5.85 0.11
N ALA A 31 -10.15 4.63 -0.41
CA ALA A 31 -9.17 3.55 -0.31
C ALA A 31 -7.78 3.93 -0.87
N ILE A 32 -7.72 4.48 -2.10
CA ILE A 32 -6.45 4.93 -2.71
C ILE A 32 -5.78 6.01 -1.85
N ARG A 33 -6.57 6.95 -1.31
CA ARG A 33 -6.06 8.05 -0.47
C ARG A 33 -5.43 7.52 0.81
N TRP A 34 -6.08 6.55 1.47
CA TRP A 34 -5.54 5.93 2.68
C TRP A 34 -4.34 5.03 2.39
N TYR A 35 -4.34 4.30 1.29
CA TYR A 35 -3.22 3.46 0.89
C TYR A 35 -1.98 4.28 0.49
N SER A 36 -2.18 5.45 -0.10
CA SER A 36 -1.08 6.35 -0.50
C SER A 36 -0.46 7.09 0.69
N LYS A 37 -1.15 7.17 1.83
CA LYS A 37 -0.60 7.73 3.06
C LYS A 37 0.38 6.75 3.70
N GLN A 38 1.54 7.25 4.14
CA GLN A 38 2.51 6.46 4.93
C GLN A 38 2.02 6.17 6.36
N CYS A 39 0.93 5.42 6.49
CA CYS A 39 0.30 5.05 7.76
C CYS A 39 0.14 3.52 7.90
N PHE A 40 -0.47 3.08 8.99
CA PHE A 40 -0.62 1.67 9.35
C PHE A 40 -1.14 0.79 8.22
N VAL A 41 -2.17 1.22 7.48
CA VAL A 41 -2.80 0.38 6.45
C VAL A 41 -1.85 0.09 5.30
N TYR A 42 -1.12 1.11 4.81
CA TYR A 42 -0.08 0.94 3.81
C TYR A 42 1.00 -0.04 4.27
N LYS A 43 1.46 0.12 5.52
CA LYS A 43 2.56 -0.70 6.08
C LYS A 43 2.15 -2.15 6.27
N ILE A 44 0.99 -2.39 6.88
CA ILE A 44 0.51 -3.73 7.23
C ILE A 44 0.13 -4.50 5.97
N VAL A 45 -0.66 -3.89 5.06
CA VAL A 45 -1.07 -4.56 3.82
C VAL A 45 0.13 -4.91 2.94
N ASN A 46 1.07 -3.98 2.74
CA ASN A 46 2.27 -4.28 1.94
C ASN A 46 3.17 -5.33 2.60
N LYS A 47 3.24 -5.37 3.93
CA LYS A 47 3.99 -6.43 4.63
C LYS A 47 3.29 -7.79 4.42
N ALA A 48 1.97 -7.84 4.60
CA ALA A 48 1.18 -9.06 4.40
C ALA A 48 1.32 -9.59 2.98
N LEU A 49 1.25 -8.73 1.96
CA LEU A 49 1.46 -9.12 0.55
C LEU A 49 2.87 -9.68 0.30
N ARG A 50 3.92 -9.04 0.84
CA ARG A 50 5.31 -9.51 0.66
C ARG A 50 5.63 -10.82 1.36
N CYS A 51 4.95 -11.09 2.47
CA CYS A 51 5.17 -12.27 3.30
C CYS A 51 4.10 -13.35 3.08
N GLU A 52 3.16 -13.13 2.14
CA GLU A 52 2.04 -14.03 1.87
C GLU A 52 1.24 -14.39 3.14
N ASP A 53 1.08 -13.44 4.06
CA ASP A 53 0.37 -13.66 5.32
C ASP A 53 -1.15 -13.66 5.06
N ILE A 54 -1.68 -14.85 4.77
CA ILE A 54 -3.09 -15.07 4.43
C ILE A 54 -4.02 -14.56 5.54
N ASN A 55 -3.63 -14.70 6.81
CA ASN A 55 -4.46 -14.25 7.93
C ASN A 55 -4.58 -12.72 7.95
N GLN A 56 -3.46 -12.02 7.73
CA GLN A 56 -3.48 -10.55 7.60
C GLN A 56 -4.21 -10.11 6.32
N LEU A 57 -3.99 -10.78 5.19
CA LEU A 57 -4.72 -10.45 3.96
C LEU A 57 -6.23 -10.63 4.15
N HIS A 58 -6.66 -11.70 4.80
CA HIS A 58 -8.06 -11.95 5.11
C HIS A 58 -8.62 -10.90 6.11
N LEU A 59 -7.84 -10.47 7.10
CA LEU A 59 -8.22 -9.42 8.03
C LEU A 59 -8.48 -8.07 7.34
N PHE A 60 -7.70 -7.77 6.28
CA PHE A 60 -7.81 -6.55 5.49
C PHE A 60 -8.62 -6.71 4.20
N ARG A 61 -9.27 -7.85 3.97
CA ARG A 61 -9.93 -8.20 2.70
C ARG A 61 -10.90 -7.15 2.16
N PHE A 62 -11.66 -6.49 3.03
CA PHE A 62 -12.60 -5.44 2.62
C PHE A 62 -11.86 -4.20 2.10
N PHE A 63 -10.86 -3.72 2.83
CA PHE A 63 -10.02 -2.60 2.39
C PHE A 63 -9.27 -2.93 1.09
N ILE A 64 -8.76 -4.16 0.97
CA ILE A 64 -8.07 -4.64 -0.25
C ILE A 64 -9.05 -4.72 -1.43
N GLY A 65 -10.29 -5.16 -1.19
CA GLY A 65 -11.36 -5.15 -2.18
C GLY A 65 -11.64 -3.74 -2.69
N ASP A 66 -11.93 -2.81 -1.77
CA ASP A 66 -12.20 -1.41 -2.09
C ASP A 66 -11.03 -0.75 -2.85
N LEU A 67 -9.78 -1.05 -2.44
CA LEU A 67 -8.59 -0.56 -3.09
C LEU A 67 -8.44 -1.12 -4.51
N SER A 68 -8.69 -2.42 -4.69
CA SER A 68 -8.58 -3.09 -6.00
C SER A 68 -9.62 -2.56 -6.97
N GLU A 69 -10.86 -2.38 -6.52
CA GLU A 69 -11.93 -1.79 -7.32
C GLU A 69 -11.60 -0.34 -7.72
N SER A 70 -11.16 0.47 -6.75
CA SER A 70 -10.76 1.86 -6.99
C SER A 70 -9.61 1.94 -8.01
N LEU A 71 -8.59 1.07 -7.90
CA LEU A 71 -7.47 1.03 -8.84
C LEU A 71 -7.92 0.57 -10.23
N ALA A 72 -8.84 -0.38 -10.33
CA ALA A 72 -9.41 -0.80 -11.61
C ALA A 72 -10.16 0.35 -12.31
N CYS A 73 -10.90 1.16 -11.54
CA CYS A 73 -11.55 2.37 -12.05
C CYS A 73 -10.54 3.41 -12.56
N GLU A 74 -9.48 3.71 -11.80
CA GLU A 74 -8.43 4.63 -12.26
C GLU A 74 -7.68 4.09 -13.48
N HIS A 75 -7.40 2.79 -13.51
CA HIS A 75 -6.78 2.15 -14.67
C HIS A 75 -7.63 2.29 -15.94
N LYS A 76 -8.95 2.10 -15.85
CA LYS A 76 -9.87 2.34 -16.98
C LYS A 76 -9.77 3.76 -17.50
N LYS A 77 -9.68 4.77 -16.62
CA LYS A 77 -9.51 6.19 -17.04
C LYS A 77 -8.22 6.39 -17.83
N ILE A 78 -7.13 5.74 -17.42
CA ILE A 78 -5.86 5.78 -18.15
C ILE A 78 -6.00 5.11 -19.53
N LEU A 79 -6.67 3.95 -19.62
CA LEU A 79 -6.90 3.25 -20.88
C LEU A 79 -7.72 4.07 -21.88
N PHE A 80 -8.72 4.83 -21.41
CA PHE A 80 -9.52 5.73 -22.24
C PHE A 80 -8.81 7.06 -22.55
N SER A 81 -7.68 7.34 -21.91
CA SER A 81 -6.86 8.50 -22.27
C SER A 81 -6.09 8.24 -23.57
N ASN A 82 -5.80 9.29 -24.34
CA ASN A 82 -4.98 9.18 -25.56
C ASN A 82 -3.50 8.83 -25.28
N GLN A 83 -3.14 8.57 -24.03
CA GLN A 83 -1.78 8.31 -23.60
C GLN A 83 -1.45 6.82 -23.74
N LYS A 84 -0.89 6.42 -24.89
CA LYS A 84 -0.52 5.03 -25.19
C LYS A 84 0.62 4.46 -24.32
N LEU A 85 1.42 5.31 -23.68
CA LEU A 85 2.59 4.91 -22.91
C LEU A 85 2.63 5.64 -21.56
N LEU A 86 2.67 4.88 -20.47
CA LEU A 86 2.82 5.41 -19.11
C LEU A 86 4.23 5.08 -18.60
N ASN A 87 5.12 6.06 -18.66
CA ASN A 87 6.45 5.94 -18.06
C ASN A 87 6.39 6.31 -16.58
N VAL A 88 6.88 5.41 -15.73
CA VAL A 88 6.94 5.61 -14.28
C VAL A 88 8.34 5.36 -13.75
N TYR A 89 8.68 6.03 -12.65
CA TYR A 89 9.96 5.89 -11.98
C TYR A 89 9.75 5.47 -10.53
N ARG A 90 10.60 4.58 -10.03
CA ARG A 90 10.59 4.13 -8.63
C ARG A 90 11.98 4.22 -8.04
N GLY A 91 12.12 5.03 -7.01
CA GLY A 91 13.33 5.04 -6.18
C GLY A 91 13.46 3.74 -5.40
N VAL A 92 14.65 3.14 -5.39
CA VAL A 92 14.97 1.94 -4.61
C VAL A 92 16.18 2.24 -3.73
N LYS A 93 16.08 1.93 -2.43
CA LYS A 93 17.23 1.95 -1.53
C LYS A 93 17.97 0.62 -1.68
N LEU A 94 19.25 0.68 -2.02
CA LEU A 94 20.07 -0.49 -2.31
C LEU A 94 21.38 -0.40 -1.50
N SER A 95 21.93 -1.55 -1.09
CA SER A 95 23.28 -1.59 -0.53
C SER A 95 24.32 -1.47 -1.64
N ASN A 96 25.52 -0.99 -1.31
CA ASN A 96 26.63 -0.89 -2.26
C ASN A 96 26.94 -2.25 -2.92
N ASP A 97 26.89 -3.34 -2.16
CA ASP A 97 27.14 -4.68 -2.71
C ASP A 97 26.12 -5.09 -3.77
N LYS A 98 24.83 -4.85 -3.51
CA LYS A 98 23.77 -5.14 -4.49
C LYS A 98 23.85 -4.20 -5.69
N PHE A 99 24.28 -2.95 -5.48
CA PHE A 99 24.48 -2.00 -6.56
C PHE A 99 25.62 -2.41 -7.49
N ASN A 100 26.75 -2.85 -6.94
CA ASN A 100 27.88 -3.34 -7.72
C ASN A 100 27.52 -4.60 -8.52
N LYS A 101 26.78 -5.55 -7.90
CA LYS A 101 26.25 -6.73 -8.62
C LYS A 101 25.32 -6.36 -9.78
N LEU A 102 24.48 -5.33 -9.63
CA LEU A 102 23.62 -4.85 -10.72
C LEU A 102 24.41 -4.20 -11.85
N LYS A 103 25.53 -3.53 -11.56
CA LYS A 103 26.43 -2.99 -12.59
C LYS A 103 27.09 -4.12 -13.38
N GLU A 104 27.55 -5.15 -12.70
CA GLU A 104 28.22 -6.31 -13.31
C GLU A 104 27.26 -7.17 -14.16
N ALA A 105 25.99 -7.29 -13.75
CA ALA A 105 24.97 -8.05 -14.49
C ALA A 105 24.46 -7.37 -15.77
N ASN A 106 24.80 -6.11 -16.00
CA ASN A 106 24.46 -5.35 -17.21
C ASN A 106 25.68 -5.18 -18.16
N GLY A 107 26.70 -6.05 -18.03
CA GLY A 107 27.88 -6.12 -18.91
C GLY A 107 27.86 -7.35 -19.81
#